data_AF-A0A3C1HVJ2-F1
#
_entry.id   AF-A0A3C1HVJ2-F1
#
_cell.length_a   1.000
_cell.length_b   1.000
_cell.length_c   1.000
_cell.angle_alpha   90.00
_cell.angle_beta   90.00
_cell.angle_gamma   90.00
#
_symmetry.space_group_name_H-M   'P 1'
#
loop_
_entity.id
_entity.type
_entity.pdbx_description
1 polymer ?
#
loop_
_entity_poly.entity_id
_entity_poly.type
_entity_poly.pdbx_seq_one_letter_code
_entity_poly.pdbx_strand_id
1 'polypeptide(L)'
;MTAYAYLSMGAEPVAEYYFDRILQQYQDLLVKGNSIHFMCLQNLIQISKSPAHRIRYFNSLINRFPQNVNTTELYLRLAMEYEKDSQWTQALRAYTVFLEQPDATTIQIPGEPDAYKNARHLIDYNSSDKNWTFETLEGLETAVRKAIRNYDWRSLDKYKAKVNFFSMSWKQDETDTNAQEEFSMRSFMRGNRIRCSDTLDPSSTPTEAYLRTTGWSTYVPVWYLYFRKVNFPLDSDIHGNWEWAGIYYGDKM
;
A
#
# COMPACT_ATOMS: atom_id res chain seq x y z
N MET A 1 -24.20 1.03 -31.66
CA MET A 1 -25.27 2.01 -31.35
C MET A 1 -26.15 1.58 -30.17
N THR A 2 -26.55 0.30 -30.07
CA THR A 2 -27.37 -0.21 -28.95
C THR A 2 -26.73 -0.04 -27.57
N ALA A 3 -25.46 -0.44 -27.40
CA ALA A 3 -24.74 -0.31 -26.11
C ALA A 3 -24.70 1.14 -25.59
N TYR A 4 -24.35 2.09 -26.47
CA TYR A 4 -24.32 3.52 -26.15
C TYR A 4 -25.70 4.09 -25.81
N ALA A 5 -26.76 3.64 -26.48
CA ALA A 5 -28.12 4.06 -26.15
C ALA A 5 -28.50 3.64 -24.72
N TYR A 6 -28.22 2.39 -24.34
CA TYR A 6 -28.45 1.91 -22.98
C TYR A 6 -27.60 2.66 -21.94
N LEU A 7 -26.35 2.95 -22.27
CA LEU A 7 -25.47 3.75 -21.40
C LEU A 7 -26.06 5.15 -21.16
N SER A 8 -26.53 5.83 -22.21
CA SER A 8 -27.15 7.16 -22.10
C SER A 8 -28.45 7.17 -21.30
N MET A 9 -29.11 6.02 -21.17
CA MET A 9 -30.32 5.82 -20.36
C MET A 9 -30.01 5.38 -18.91
N GLY A 10 -28.73 5.28 -18.53
CA GLY A 10 -28.30 4.80 -17.22
C GLY A 10 -28.45 3.28 -17.02
N ALA A 11 -28.74 2.52 -18.07
CA ALA A 11 -28.90 1.06 -18.01
C ALA A 11 -27.53 0.35 -18.12
N GLU A 12 -26.63 0.63 -17.16
CA GLU A 12 -25.24 0.15 -17.17
C GLU A 12 -25.10 -1.38 -17.34
N PRO A 13 -25.87 -2.25 -16.65
CA PRO A 13 -25.72 -3.70 -16.82
C PRO A 13 -26.05 -4.18 -18.24
N VAL A 14 -27.02 -3.52 -18.89
CA VAL A 14 -27.41 -3.84 -20.27
C VAL A 14 -26.35 -3.33 -21.25
N ALA A 15 -25.82 -2.13 -21.01
CA ALA A 15 -24.73 -1.57 -21.79
C ALA A 15 -23.48 -2.46 -21.70
N GLU A 16 -23.10 -2.91 -20.50
CA GLU A 16 -21.99 -3.83 -20.26
C GLU A 16 -22.13 -5.11 -21.07
N TYR A 17 -23.31 -5.76 -21.02
CA TYR A 17 -23.59 -6.96 -21.81
C TYR A 17 -23.37 -6.75 -23.31
N TYR A 18 -23.84 -5.64 -23.88
CA TYR A 18 -23.68 -5.38 -25.31
C TYR A 18 -22.23 -5.03 -25.68
N PHE A 19 -21.51 -4.27 -24.85
CA PHE A 19 -20.10 -3.98 -25.10
C PHE A 19 -19.25 -5.25 -25.02
N ASP A 20 -19.45 -6.12 -24.02
CA ASP A 20 -18.71 -7.38 -23.89
C ASP A 20 -19.03 -8.34 -25.05
N ARG A 21 -20.30 -8.39 -25.49
CA ARG A 21 -20.69 -9.15 -26.68
C ARG A 21 -19.97 -8.69 -27.95
N ILE A 22 -19.80 -7.37 -28.13
CA ILE A 22 -19.04 -6.82 -29.26
C ILE A 22 -17.60 -7.34 -29.23
N LEU A 23 -16.95 -7.30 -28.06
CA LEU A 23 -15.56 -7.75 -27.91
C LEU A 23 -15.35 -9.23 -28.21
N GLN A 24 -16.34 -10.08 -27.92
CA GLN A 24 -16.22 -11.53 -28.01
C GLN A 24 -16.68 -12.11 -29.35
N GLN A 25 -17.71 -11.52 -29.96
CA GLN A 25 -18.39 -12.13 -31.13
C GLN A 25 -18.04 -11.48 -32.46
N TYR A 26 -17.38 -10.32 -32.44
CA TYR A 26 -17.10 -9.54 -33.64
C TYR A 26 -15.60 -9.26 -33.77
N GLN A 27 -15.15 -9.17 -35.03
CA GLN A 27 -13.83 -8.69 -35.36
C GLN A 27 -13.75 -7.18 -35.08
N ASP A 28 -12.56 -6.72 -34.73
CA ASP A 28 -12.37 -5.28 -34.51
C ASP A 28 -12.50 -4.50 -35.81
N LEU A 29 -13.22 -3.39 -35.74
CA LEU A 29 -13.50 -2.52 -36.88
C LEU A 29 -12.99 -1.12 -36.57
N LEU A 30 -12.50 -0.44 -37.60
CA LEU A 30 -12.07 0.95 -37.50
C LEU A 30 -13.16 1.88 -38.02
N VAL A 31 -13.67 2.77 -37.17
CA VAL A 31 -14.62 3.82 -37.55
C VAL A 31 -13.91 5.16 -37.43
N LYS A 32 -13.71 5.84 -38.57
CA LYS A 32 -12.95 7.10 -38.65
C LYS A 32 -11.56 7.01 -38.02
N GLY A 33 -10.90 5.85 -38.18
CA GLY A 33 -9.57 5.59 -37.62
C GLY A 33 -9.57 5.10 -36.17
N ASN A 34 -10.72 5.03 -35.49
CA ASN A 34 -10.81 4.57 -34.11
C ASN A 34 -11.29 3.12 -34.02
N SER A 35 -10.61 2.29 -33.22
CA SER A 35 -11.00 0.92 -32.92
C SER A 35 -12.29 0.89 -32.10
N ILE A 36 -13.29 0.15 -32.59
CA ILE A 36 -14.53 -0.09 -31.83
C ILE A 36 -14.20 -0.86 -30.55
N HIS A 37 -13.31 -1.86 -30.60
CA HIS A 37 -12.96 -2.63 -29.41
C HIS A 37 -12.30 -1.76 -28.35
N PHE A 38 -11.42 -0.85 -28.75
CA PHE A 38 -10.80 0.12 -27.84
C PHE A 38 -11.86 0.99 -27.14
N MET A 39 -12.80 1.56 -27.91
CA MET A 39 -13.89 2.36 -27.35
C MET A 39 -14.76 1.54 -26.40
N CYS A 40 -15.10 0.28 -26.75
CA CYS A 40 -15.87 -0.60 -25.89
C CYS A 40 -15.15 -0.85 -24.56
N LEU A 41 -13.85 -1.16 -24.60
CA LEU A 41 -13.03 -1.40 -23.40
C LEU A 41 -12.98 -0.18 -22.48
N GLN A 42 -12.84 1.03 -23.03
CA GLN A 42 -12.86 2.27 -22.23
C GLN A 42 -14.20 2.46 -21.48
N ASN A 43 -15.33 2.22 -22.15
CA ASN A 43 -16.64 2.31 -21.50
C ASN A 43 -16.83 1.21 -20.46
N LEU A 44 -16.42 -0.02 -20.77
CA LEU A 44 -16.54 -1.17 -19.88
C LEU A 44 -15.79 -0.97 -18.56
N ILE A 45 -14.59 -0.38 -18.58
CA ILE A 45 -13.81 -0.11 -17.36
C ILE A 45 -14.51 0.91 -16.46
N GLN A 46 -15.26 1.85 -17.03
CA GLN A 46 -15.99 2.87 -16.26
C GLN A 46 -17.24 2.29 -15.59
N ILE A 47 -17.96 1.39 -16.27
CA ILE A 47 -19.26 0.88 -15.78
C ILE A 47 -19.17 -0.45 -15.05
N SER A 48 -18.14 -1.27 -15.32
CA SER A 48 -18.01 -2.59 -14.70
C SER A 48 -17.71 -2.48 -13.22
N LYS A 49 -18.51 -3.17 -12.40
CA LYS A 49 -18.34 -3.27 -10.94
C LYS A 49 -17.65 -4.55 -10.50
N SER A 50 -17.46 -5.50 -11.42
CA SER A 50 -16.80 -6.78 -11.16
C SER A 50 -15.28 -6.66 -11.35
N PRO A 51 -14.45 -6.97 -10.32
CA PRO A 51 -12.99 -7.02 -10.46
C PRO A 51 -12.55 -7.99 -11.56
N ALA A 52 -13.13 -9.19 -11.60
CA ALA A 52 -12.84 -10.20 -12.63
C ALA A 52 -13.06 -9.70 -14.06
N HIS A 53 -14.13 -8.93 -14.30
CA HIS A 53 -14.37 -8.32 -15.61
C HIS A 53 -13.35 -7.22 -15.92
N ARG A 54 -13.08 -6.33 -14.95
CA ARG A 54 -12.10 -5.24 -15.12
C ARG A 54 -10.70 -5.79 -15.39
N ILE A 55 -10.28 -6.87 -14.74
CA ILE A 55 -9.04 -7.59 -15.01
C ILE A 55 -8.96 -8.00 -16.48
N ARG A 56 -10.02 -8.62 -17.03
CA ARG A 56 -10.07 -9.03 -18.44
C ARG A 56 -9.95 -7.82 -19.38
N TYR A 57 -10.62 -6.72 -19.06
CA TYR A 57 -10.61 -5.51 -19.89
C TYR A 57 -9.25 -4.79 -19.86
N PHE A 58 -8.63 -4.65 -18.69
CA PHE A 58 -7.28 -4.10 -18.57
C PHE A 58 -6.24 -4.92 -19.32
N ASN A 59 -6.26 -6.26 -19.15
CA ASN A 59 -5.40 -7.15 -19.93
C ASN A 59 -5.63 -6.98 -21.44
N SER A 60 -6.88 -6.80 -21.88
CA SER A 60 -7.20 -6.57 -23.30
C SER A 60 -6.65 -5.25 -23.82
N LEU A 61 -6.72 -4.17 -23.02
CA LEU A 61 -6.13 -2.87 -23.38
C LEU A 61 -4.62 -2.95 -23.49
N ILE A 62 -3.95 -3.51 -22.48
CA ILE A 62 -2.49 -3.64 -22.44
C ILE A 62 -1.98 -4.47 -23.64
N ASN A 63 -2.60 -5.61 -23.93
CA ASN A 63 -2.12 -6.52 -24.97
C ASN A 63 -2.45 -6.06 -26.39
N ARG A 64 -3.60 -5.39 -26.60
CA ARG A 64 -4.09 -5.07 -27.96
C ARG A 64 -3.89 -3.62 -28.35
N PHE A 65 -3.86 -2.71 -27.37
CA PHE A 65 -3.81 -1.27 -27.60
C PHE A 65 -2.73 -0.56 -26.76
N PRO A 66 -1.50 -1.11 -26.60
CA PRO A 66 -0.48 -0.51 -25.72
C PRO A 66 -0.05 0.89 -26.16
N GLN A 67 -0.14 1.19 -27.46
CA GLN A 67 0.23 2.50 -28.02
C GLN A 67 -0.85 3.58 -27.83
N ASN A 68 -2.06 3.19 -27.39
CA ASN A 68 -3.20 4.10 -27.24
C ASN A 68 -3.53 4.40 -25.76
N VAL A 69 -2.75 3.85 -24.83
CA VAL A 69 -2.98 3.93 -23.38
C VAL A 69 -1.70 4.22 -22.63
N ASN A 70 -1.82 4.76 -21.41
CA ASN A 70 -0.71 4.80 -20.49
C ASN A 70 -0.55 3.41 -19.84
N THR A 71 0.36 2.59 -20.35
CA THR A 71 0.57 1.22 -19.86
C THR A 71 1.01 1.20 -18.40
N THR A 72 1.78 2.18 -17.95
CA THR A 72 2.23 2.32 -16.56
C THR A 72 1.05 2.45 -15.60
N GLU A 73 0.14 3.38 -15.87
CA GLU A 73 -1.10 3.51 -15.09
C GLU A 73 -1.94 2.23 -15.15
N LEU A 74 -2.05 1.60 -16.32
CA LEU A 74 -2.84 0.38 -16.46
C LEU A 74 -2.29 -0.80 -15.67
N TYR A 75 -0.97 -0.96 -15.55
CA TYR A 75 -0.39 -2.02 -14.72
C TYR A 75 -0.70 -1.83 -13.24
N LEU A 76 -0.64 -0.60 -12.73
CA LEU A 76 -1.07 -0.32 -11.35
C LEU A 76 -2.55 -0.67 -11.16
N ARG A 77 -3.43 -0.15 -12.04
CA ARG A 77 -4.87 -0.39 -11.93
C ARG A 77 -5.20 -1.89 -12.05
N LEU A 78 -4.51 -2.62 -12.93
CA LEU A 78 -4.64 -4.07 -13.06
C LEU A 78 -4.24 -4.79 -11.77
N ALA A 79 -3.12 -4.39 -11.15
CA ALA A 79 -2.67 -4.96 -9.89
C ALA A 79 -3.72 -4.79 -8.78
N MET A 80 -4.28 -3.59 -8.64
CA MET A 80 -5.34 -3.30 -7.67
C MET A 80 -6.61 -4.12 -7.90
N GLU A 81 -7.00 -4.37 -9.15
CA GLU A 81 -8.14 -5.25 -9.42
C GLU A 81 -7.84 -6.72 -9.08
N TYR A 82 -6.60 -7.19 -9.31
CA TYR A 82 -6.19 -8.51 -8.83
C TYR A 82 -6.23 -8.60 -7.30
N GLU A 83 -5.84 -7.56 -6.56
CA GLU A 83 -5.97 -7.53 -5.09
C GLU A 83 -7.43 -7.64 -4.65
N LYS A 84 -8.33 -6.86 -5.27
CA LYS A 84 -9.78 -6.93 -4.98
C LYS A 84 -10.37 -8.30 -5.26
N ASP A 85 -9.84 -9.00 -6.25
CA ASP A 85 -10.23 -10.37 -6.62
C ASP A 85 -9.44 -11.44 -5.83
N SER A 86 -8.63 -11.06 -4.85
CA SER A 86 -7.75 -11.94 -4.04
C SER A 86 -6.74 -12.77 -4.86
N GLN A 87 -6.43 -12.35 -6.09
CA GLN A 87 -5.42 -12.96 -6.97
C GLN A 87 -4.02 -12.39 -6.68
N TRP A 88 -3.53 -12.62 -5.46
CA TRP A 88 -2.31 -11.97 -4.95
C TRP A 88 -1.04 -12.24 -5.77
N THR A 89 -0.86 -13.45 -6.32
CA THR A 89 0.31 -13.75 -7.16
C THR A 89 0.31 -12.90 -8.43
N GLN A 90 -0.85 -12.68 -9.04
CA GLN A 90 -1.03 -11.85 -10.22
C GLN A 90 -0.90 -10.37 -9.88
N ALA A 91 -1.44 -9.95 -8.72
CA ALA A 91 -1.29 -8.59 -8.21
C ALA A 91 0.19 -8.22 -8.05
N LEU A 92 0.97 -9.05 -7.34
CA LEU A 92 2.40 -8.83 -7.16
C LEU A 92 3.15 -8.74 -8.48
N ARG A 93 2.88 -9.63 -9.44
CA ARG A 93 3.49 -9.56 -10.78
C ARG A 93 3.17 -8.24 -11.49
N ALA A 94 1.90 -7.81 -11.44
CA ALA A 94 1.50 -6.55 -12.06
C ALA A 94 2.13 -5.34 -11.38
N TYR A 95 2.26 -5.33 -10.04
CA TYR A 95 3.02 -4.30 -9.32
C TYR A 95 4.50 -4.29 -9.69
N THR A 96 5.14 -5.46 -9.83
CA THR A 96 6.53 -5.54 -10.30
C THR A 96 6.68 -4.91 -11.68
N VAL A 97 5.81 -5.25 -12.64
CA VAL A 97 5.85 -4.68 -13.99
C VAL A 97 5.57 -3.18 -13.99
N PHE A 98 4.67 -2.69 -13.12
CA PHE A 98 4.46 -1.26 -12.90
C PHE A 98 5.73 -0.56 -12.42
N LEU A 99 6.41 -1.11 -11.41
CA LEU A 99 7.64 -0.54 -10.85
C LEU A 99 8.82 -0.54 -11.85
N GLU A 100 8.82 -1.46 -12.81
CA GLU A 100 9.81 -1.54 -13.88
C GLU A 100 9.59 -0.51 -15.00
N GLN A 101 8.44 0.19 -15.02
CA GLN A 101 8.17 1.19 -16.06
C GLN A 101 9.07 2.43 -15.89
N PRO A 102 9.55 3.05 -16.99
CA PRO A 102 10.47 4.19 -16.93
C PRO A 102 9.91 5.43 -16.20
N ASP A 103 8.61 5.65 -16.29
CA ASP A 103 7.90 6.80 -15.69
C ASP A 103 7.23 6.47 -14.35
N ALA A 104 7.41 5.25 -13.81
CA ALA A 104 6.73 4.80 -12.59
C ALA A 104 6.98 5.70 -11.38
N THR A 105 8.16 6.33 -11.29
CA THR A 105 8.54 7.21 -10.16
C THR A 105 7.97 8.62 -10.26
N THR A 106 7.51 9.05 -11.44
CA THR A 106 7.07 10.44 -11.69
C THR A 106 5.61 10.54 -12.12
N ILE A 107 5.02 9.44 -12.59
CA ILE A 107 3.63 9.39 -13.03
C ILE A 107 2.67 9.79 -11.90
N GLN A 108 1.69 10.63 -12.24
CA GLN A 108 0.61 11.02 -11.36
C GLN A 108 -0.64 10.25 -11.76
N ILE A 109 -1.14 9.38 -10.88
CA ILE A 109 -2.29 8.53 -11.16
C ILE A 109 -3.50 9.06 -10.39
N PRO A 110 -4.59 9.47 -11.06
CA PRO A 110 -5.78 9.96 -10.38
C PRO A 110 -6.36 8.94 -9.40
N GLY A 111 -6.53 9.38 -8.15
CA GLY A 111 -6.99 8.56 -7.03
C GLY A 111 -5.89 7.84 -6.27
N GLU A 112 -4.66 7.79 -6.81
CA GLU A 112 -3.53 7.03 -6.26
C GLU A 112 -2.27 7.91 -6.19
N PRO A 113 -2.22 8.92 -5.28
CA PRO A 113 -1.12 9.88 -5.22
C PRO A 113 0.25 9.24 -4.89
N ASP A 114 0.26 8.18 -4.08
CA ASP A 114 1.48 7.49 -3.63
C ASP A 114 1.69 6.13 -4.33
N ALA A 115 1.17 5.99 -5.55
CA ALA A 115 1.18 4.73 -6.32
C ALA A 115 2.53 3.99 -6.30
N TYR A 116 3.63 4.69 -6.62
CA TYR A 116 4.97 4.10 -6.64
C TYR A 116 5.40 3.60 -5.26
N LYS A 117 5.25 4.44 -4.23
CA LYS A 117 5.63 4.12 -2.85
C LYS A 117 4.84 2.94 -2.33
N ASN A 118 3.52 2.91 -2.57
CA ASN A 118 2.64 1.83 -2.12
C ASN A 118 2.95 0.50 -2.82
N ALA A 119 3.15 0.52 -4.14
CA ALA A 119 3.53 -0.67 -4.90
C ALA A 119 4.88 -1.23 -4.43
N ARG A 120 5.88 -0.35 -4.26
CA ARG A 120 7.21 -0.75 -3.79
C ARG A 120 7.16 -1.31 -2.37
N HIS A 121 6.39 -0.67 -1.49
CA HIS A 121 6.16 -1.14 -0.13
C HIS A 121 5.64 -2.58 -0.12
N LEU A 122 4.62 -2.88 -0.93
CA LEU A 122 4.05 -4.22 -1.00
C LEU A 122 5.08 -5.26 -1.48
N ILE A 123 5.87 -4.94 -2.51
CA ILE A 123 6.90 -5.84 -3.06
C ILE A 123 8.05 -6.06 -2.07
N ASP A 124 8.55 -5.00 -1.44
CA ASP A 124 9.63 -5.06 -0.45
C ASP A 124 9.15 -5.85 0.79
N TYR A 125 7.90 -5.62 1.21
CA TYR A 125 7.29 -6.39 2.30
C TYR A 125 7.19 -7.87 1.93
N ASN A 126 6.65 -8.18 0.75
CA ASN A 126 6.50 -9.56 0.27
C ASN A 126 7.84 -10.32 0.19
N SER A 127 8.91 -9.66 -0.22
CA SER A 127 10.24 -10.29 -0.35
C SER A 127 11.04 -10.39 0.95
N SER A 128 10.60 -9.73 2.03
CA SER A 128 11.28 -9.75 3.33
C SER A 128 10.99 -11.00 4.17
N ASP A 129 11.86 -11.27 5.17
CA ASP A 129 11.71 -12.40 6.11
C ASP A 129 10.64 -12.19 7.21
N LYS A 130 10.06 -10.99 7.35
CA LYS A 130 9.06 -10.58 8.38
C LYS A 130 9.34 -10.96 9.84
N ASN A 131 10.59 -11.27 10.18
CA ASN A 131 10.99 -11.75 11.51
C ASN A 131 10.96 -10.70 12.64
N TRP A 132 10.41 -9.52 12.38
CA TRP A 132 10.16 -8.46 13.35
C TRP A 132 8.71 -8.41 13.85
N THR A 133 7.82 -9.21 13.26
CA THR A 133 6.40 -9.23 13.62
C THR A 133 6.15 -10.08 14.88
N PHE A 134 5.09 -9.75 15.60
CA PHE A 134 4.67 -10.40 16.84
C PHE A 134 3.20 -10.77 16.76
N GLU A 135 2.81 -11.97 17.21
CA GLU A 135 1.42 -12.42 17.18
C GLU A 135 0.45 -11.50 17.95
N THR A 136 0.94 -10.88 19.04
CA THR A 136 0.11 -10.03 19.91
C THR A 136 0.77 -8.69 20.20
N LEU A 137 -0.07 -7.66 20.38
CA LEU A 137 0.35 -6.33 20.83
C LEU A 137 1.08 -6.39 22.17
N GLU A 138 0.56 -7.18 23.11
CA GLU A 138 1.16 -7.38 24.44
C GLU A 138 2.58 -7.97 24.33
N GLY A 139 2.78 -8.92 23.42
CA GLY A 139 4.09 -9.52 23.16
C GLY A 139 5.09 -8.50 22.63
N LEU A 140 4.69 -7.69 21.64
CA LEU A 140 5.51 -6.62 21.09
C LEU A 140 5.84 -5.55 22.16
N GLU A 141 4.82 -5.06 22.86
CA GLU A 141 4.96 -4.04 23.89
C GLU A 141 5.91 -4.51 25.00
N THR A 142 5.73 -5.74 25.48
CA THR A 142 6.58 -6.34 26.52
C THR A 142 8.03 -6.47 26.05
N ALA A 143 8.25 -6.92 24.82
CA ALA A 143 9.59 -7.07 24.24
C ALA A 143 10.30 -5.71 24.13
N VAL A 144 9.60 -4.69 23.62
CA VAL A 144 10.12 -3.32 23.48
C VAL A 144 10.44 -2.70 24.84
N ARG A 145 9.51 -2.77 25.80
CA ARG A 145 9.72 -2.26 27.17
C ARG A 145 10.92 -2.92 27.85
N LYS A 146 11.04 -4.25 27.71
CA LYS A 146 12.17 -5.02 28.27
C LYS A 146 13.49 -4.59 27.65
N ALA A 147 13.54 -4.40 26.33
CA ALA A 147 14.75 -3.93 25.65
C ALA A 147 15.14 -2.52 26.09
N ILE A 148 14.17 -1.60 26.21
CA ILE A 148 14.38 -0.24 26.73
C ILE A 148 14.96 -0.28 28.14
N ARG A 149 14.34 -1.03 29.07
CA ARG A 149 14.78 -1.15 30.46
C ARG A 149 16.21 -1.71 30.58
N ASN A 150 16.57 -2.64 29.69
CA ASN A 150 17.86 -3.32 29.70
C ASN A 150 18.95 -2.58 28.91
N TYR A 151 18.64 -1.41 28.33
CA TYR A 151 19.57 -0.69 27.45
C TYR A 151 20.02 -1.51 26.23
N ASP A 152 19.15 -2.41 25.73
CA ASP A 152 19.45 -3.32 24.63
C ASP A 152 18.96 -2.77 23.28
N TRP A 153 19.76 -1.87 22.70
CA TRP A 153 19.47 -1.27 21.40
C TRP A 153 19.46 -2.30 20.27
N ARG A 154 20.19 -3.42 20.39
CA ARG A 154 20.25 -4.45 19.34
C ARG A 154 18.90 -5.15 19.20
N SER A 155 18.26 -5.46 20.32
CA SER A 155 16.91 -6.01 20.32
C SER A 155 15.90 -5.01 19.75
N LEU A 156 16.00 -3.72 20.08
CA LEU A 156 15.11 -2.70 19.51
C LEU A 156 15.27 -2.59 17.99
N ASP A 157 16.51 -2.53 17.48
CA ASP A 157 16.77 -2.50 16.03
C ASP A 157 16.26 -3.76 15.32
N LYS A 158 16.17 -4.90 16.02
CA LYS A 158 15.56 -6.15 15.50
C LYS A 158 14.02 -6.11 15.48
N TYR A 159 13.38 -5.45 16.45
CA TYR A 159 11.92 -5.40 16.56
C TYR A 159 11.28 -4.35 15.65
N LYS A 160 12.07 -3.36 15.23
CA LYS A 160 11.66 -2.38 14.23
C LYS A 160 11.28 -3.07 12.91
N ALA A 161 10.22 -2.58 12.27
CA ALA A 161 9.90 -2.95 10.90
C ALA A 161 11.08 -2.69 9.96
N LYS A 162 11.43 -3.69 9.15
CA LYS A 162 12.55 -3.54 8.19
C LYS A 162 12.12 -2.90 6.89
N VAL A 163 10.81 -2.79 6.68
CA VAL A 163 10.20 -2.21 5.50
C VAL A 163 9.39 -1.01 5.98
N ASN A 164 9.71 0.16 5.43
CA ASN A 164 8.95 1.40 5.61
C ASN A 164 8.78 1.85 7.07
N PHE A 165 9.77 1.55 7.92
CA PHE A 165 9.83 2.16 9.23
C PHE A 165 10.14 3.64 9.13
N PHE A 166 9.32 4.46 9.77
CA PHE A 166 9.48 5.90 9.72
C PHE A 166 9.86 6.48 11.09
N SER A 167 10.47 7.66 11.05
CA SER A 167 10.60 8.50 12.24
C SER A 167 10.34 9.96 11.86
N MET A 168 9.28 10.56 12.41
CA MET A 168 8.80 11.86 11.96
C MET A 168 8.05 12.61 13.07
N SER A 169 7.86 13.91 12.92
CA SER A 169 6.95 14.66 13.80
C SER A 169 5.48 14.48 13.38
N TRP A 170 4.54 14.71 14.31
CA TRP A 170 3.10 14.56 14.06
C TRP A 170 2.52 15.40 12.91
N LYS A 171 3.19 16.48 12.50
CA LYS A 171 2.73 17.40 11.43
C LYS A 171 3.52 17.27 10.13
N GLN A 172 4.55 16.43 10.09
CA GLN A 172 5.24 16.12 8.85
C GLN A 172 4.37 15.16 8.04
N ASP A 173 4.44 15.25 6.72
CA ASP A 173 3.86 14.22 5.86
C ASP A 173 4.87 13.08 5.72
N GLU A 174 4.38 11.85 5.61
CA GLU A 174 5.22 10.66 5.38
C GLU A 174 5.97 10.70 4.02
N THR A 175 5.70 11.70 3.19
CA THR A 175 6.31 11.96 1.89
C THR A 175 7.59 12.80 1.98
N ASP A 176 7.92 13.35 3.16
CA ASP A 176 9.18 14.06 3.38
C ASP A 176 10.36 13.07 3.35
N THR A 177 11.27 13.24 2.39
CA THR A 177 12.42 12.37 2.08
C THR A 177 13.34 12.09 3.29
N ASN A 178 13.27 12.91 4.34
CA ASN A 178 14.06 12.78 5.56
C ASN A 178 13.52 11.71 6.54
N ALA A 179 12.33 11.14 6.31
CA ALA A 179 11.73 10.14 7.20
C ALA A 179 12.33 8.73 7.06
N GLN A 180 13.22 8.50 6.07
CA GLN A 180 13.72 7.18 5.66
C GLN A 180 15.24 6.98 5.82
N GLU A 181 15.96 7.85 6.54
CA GLU A 181 17.36 7.57 6.90
C GLU A 181 17.47 6.29 7.75
N GLU A 182 18.62 5.61 7.70
CA GLU A 182 18.91 4.39 8.46
C GLU A 182 18.84 4.64 9.97
N PHE A 183 17.64 4.55 10.52
CA PHE A 183 17.34 4.92 11.89
C PHE A 183 17.78 3.81 12.86
N SER A 184 18.87 4.00 13.61
CA SER A 184 19.30 3.04 14.65
C SER A 184 19.07 3.58 16.05
N MET A 185 18.49 2.74 16.91
CA MET A 185 18.26 3.04 18.32
C MET A 185 19.57 3.21 19.09
N ARG A 186 20.69 2.70 18.57
CA ARG A 186 22.02 2.85 19.16
C ARG A 186 22.38 4.31 19.42
N SER A 187 22.05 5.19 18.48
CA SER A 187 22.39 6.62 18.51
C SER A 187 21.66 7.37 19.62
N PHE A 188 20.47 6.90 20.02
CA PHE A 188 19.61 7.59 20.98
C PHE A 188 19.61 6.95 22.36
N MET A 189 20.00 5.68 22.46
CA MET A 189 19.95 4.96 23.73
C MET A 189 21.18 5.20 24.61
N ARG A 190 22.33 5.52 24.01
CA ARG A 190 23.58 5.67 24.75
C ARG A 190 23.58 6.96 25.59
N GLY A 191 23.70 6.81 26.91
CA GLY A 191 23.82 7.93 27.86
C GLY A 191 22.49 8.58 28.26
N ASN A 192 21.37 8.10 27.72
CA ASN A 192 20.05 8.67 27.91
C ASN A 192 19.20 7.81 28.86
N ARG A 193 18.46 8.43 29.78
CA ARG A 193 17.57 7.69 30.70
C ARG A 193 16.17 7.61 30.15
N ILE A 194 15.92 6.57 29.37
CA ILE A 194 14.64 6.38 28.70
C ILE A 194 13.60 5.81 29.68
N ARG A 195 12.37 6.30 29.58
CA ARG A 195 11.22 5.80 30.33
C ARG A 195 10.06 5.50 29.40
N CYS A 196 9.26 4.50 29.74
CA CYS A 196 8.01 4.18 29.05
C CYS A 196 6.84 4.54 29.98
N SER A 197 5.74 5.04 29.42
CA SER A 197 4.46 5.19 30.12
C SER A 197 3.95 3.81 30.56
N ASP A 198 3.25 3.69 31.69
CA ASP A 198 2.78 2.38 32.18
C ASP A 198 1.69 1.76 31.31
N THR A 199 0.85 2.60 30.69
CA THR A 199 -0.19 2.19 29.75
C THR A 199 0.08 2.72 28.35
N LEU A 200 -0.48 2.06 27.35
CA LEU A 200 -0.60 2.58 25.99
C LEU A 200 -1.42 3.88 26.00
N ASP A 201 -1.21 4.69 24.96
CA ASP A 201 -1.94 5.94 24.78
C ASP A 201 -3.45 5.68 24.57
N PRO A 202 -4.34 6.47 25.17
CA PRO A 202 -5.80 6.29 25.04
C PRO A 202 -6.33 6.38 23.60
N SER A 203 -5.58 7.00 22.68
CA SER A 203 -5.93 7.08 21.26
C SER A 203 -5.63 5.80 20.46
N SER A 204 -5.08 4.76 21.11
CA SER A 204 -4.86 3.46 20.48
C SER A 204 -6.18 2.79 20.07
N THR A 205 -6.18 2.13 18.92
CA THR A 205 -7.32 1.44 18.30
C THR A 205 -7.04 -0.07 18.20
N PRO A 206 -8.01 -0.89 17.75
CA PRO A 206 -7.77 -2.33 17.54
C PRO A 206 -6.70 -2.68 16.50
N THR A 207 -6.28 -1.72 15.67
CA THR A 207 -5.29 -1.90 14.59
C THR A 207 -4.04 -1.07 14.77
N GLU A 208 -4.04 -0.11 15.69
CA GLU A 208 -2.94 0.84 15.91
C GLU A 208 -2.76 1.10 17.39
N ALA A 209 -1.53 1.15 17.88
CA ALA A 209 -1.24 1.43 19.26
C ALA A 209 -0.04 2.36 19.40
N TYR A 210 -0.07 3.19 20.44
CA TYR A 210 1.00 4.15 20.69
C TYR A 210 1.56 3.97 22.09
N LEU A 211 2.86 3.71 22.19
CA LEU A 211 3.57 3.66 23.45
C LEU A 211 4.33 4.98 23.66
N ARG A 212 3.86 5.80 24.59
CA ARG A 212 4.54 7.03 24.99
C ARG A 212 5.84 6.70 25.72
N THR A 213 6.92 7.31 25.29
CA THR A 213 8.26 7.17 25.85
C THR A 213 8.93 8.53 26.02
N THR A 214 9.83 8.65 26.99
CA THR A 214 10.55 9.90 27.26
C THR A 214 12.03 9.68 27.48
N GLY A 215 12.83 10.74 27.31
CA GLY A 215 14.24 10.75 27.67
C GLY A 215 15.18 10.21 26.58
N TRP A 216 14.76 10.19 25.32
CA TRP A 216 15.57 9.77 24.16
C TRP A 216 16.54 10.83 23.63
N SER A 217 16.22 12.12 23.84
CA SER A 217 17.00 13.27 23.41
C SER A 217 16.69 14.45 24.30
N THR A 218 17.63 15.39 24.42
CA THR A 218 17.43 16.67 25.11
C THR A 218 16.52 17.62 24.33
N TYR A 219 16.57 17.57 22.99
CA TYR A 219 15.84 18.49 22.12
C TYR A 219 14.39 18.05 21.90
N VAL A 220 14.18 16.75 21.73
CA VAL A 220 12.86 16.15 21.53
C VAL A 220 12.69 15.02 22.52
N PRO A 221 12.26 15.33 23.76
CA PRO A 221 12.31 14.37 24.86
C PRO A 221 11.17 13.35 24.81
N VAL A 222 10.07 13.62 24.11
CA VAL A 222 8.87 12.76 24.07
C VAL A 222 8.73 12.11 22.70
N TRP A 223 8.69 10.79 22.68
CA TRP A 223 8.51 9.98 21.48
C TRP A 223 7.33 9.02 21.68
N TYR A 224 6.56 8.76 20.62
CA TYR A 224 5.54 7.73 20.61
C TYR A 224 5.99 6.61 19.68
N LEU A 225 6.21 5.43 20.24
CA LEU A 225 6.47 4.24 19.44
C LEU A 225 5.14 3.78 18.86
N TYR A 226 5.04 3.78 17.53
CA TYR A 226 3.82 3.46 16.81
C TYR A 226 3.83 1.99 16.38
N PHE A 227 2.88 1.25 16.92
CA PHE A 227 2.64 -0.15 16.61
C PHE A 227 1.40 -0.26 15.75
N ARG A 228 1.40 -1.15 14.76
CA ARG A 228 0.21 -1.39 13.93
C ARG A 228 0.05 -2.86 13.61
N LYS A 229 -1.17 -3.25 13.26
CA LYS A 229 -1.44 -4.54 12.65
C LYS A 229 -0.90 -4.60 11.24
N VAL A 230 -0.25 -5.71 10.92
CA VAL A 230 0.20 -6.08 9.59
C VAL A 230 -1.03 -6.44 8.76
N ASN A 231 -1.27 -5.67 7.70
CA ASN A 231 -2.26 -6.01 6.68
C ASN A 231 -1.55 -6.65 5.48
N PHE A 232 -1.36 -7.97 5.52
CA PHE A 232 -0.72 -8.70 4.42
C PHE A 232 -1.45 -10.01 4.09
N PRO A 233 -2.61 -9.95 3.41
CA PRO A 233 -3.50 -11.11 3.25
C PRO A 233 -2.91 -12.30 2.48
N LEU A 234 -1.81 -12.10 1.76
CA LEU A 234 -1.11 -13.16 1.03
C LEU A 234 -0.47 -14.20 1.97
N ASP A 235 -0.12 -13.82 3.19
CA ASP A 235 0.48 -14.69 4.19
C ASP A 235 -0.34 -14.63 5.48
N SER A 236 -1.15 -15.68 5.72
CA SER A 236 -2.05 -15.76 6.87
C SER A 236 -1.33 -15.82 8.21
N ASP A 237 -0.08 -16.26 8.23
CA ASP A 237 0.68 -16.46 9.47
C ASP A 237 1.19 -15.13 10.03
N ILE A 238 1.35 -14.13 9.15
CA ILE A 238 1.74 -12.76 9.53
C ILE A 238 0.57 -11.77 9.46
N HIS A 239 -0.47 -12.07 8.67
CA HIS A 239 -1.63 -11.21 8.57
C HIS A 239 -2.30 -11.06 9.94
N GLY A 240 -2.42 -9.81 10.41
CA GLY A 240 -3.00 -9.51 11.73
C GLY A 240 -2.00 -9.53 12.89
N ASN A 241 -0.75 -9.95 12.66
CA ASN A 241 0.35 -9.74 13.61
C ASN A 241 0.60 -8.25 13.82
N TRP A 242 1.34 -7.92 14.87
CA TRP A 242 1.75 -6.57 15.21
C TRP A 242 3.20 -6.31 14.84
N GLU A 243 3.47 -5.11 14.34
CA GLU A 243 4.82 -4.64 14.08
C GLU A 243 5.05 -3.26 14.70
N TRP A 244 6.30 -2.97 15.03
CA TRP A 244 6.72 -1.61 15.35
C TRP A 244 7.05 -0.87 14.05
N ALA A 245 6.09 -0.07 13.58
CA ALA A 245 6.11 0.55 12.27
C ALA A 245 6.77 1.94 12.25
N GLY A 246 6.90 2.61 13.38
CA GLY A 246 7.57 3.90 13.38
C GLY A 246 7.64 4.61 14.71
N ILE A 247 8.12 5.85 14.66
CA ILE A 247 8.21 6.76 15.80
C ILE A 247 7.60 8.10 15.41
N TYR A 248 6.70 8.59 16.25
CA TYR A 248 6.29 10.00 16.22
C TYR A 248 7.03 10.80 17.27
N TYR A 249 7.60 11.92 16.85
CA TYR A 249 8.32 12.87 17.68
C TYR A 249 7.42 13.97 18.23
N GLY A 250 7.61 14.30 19.50
CA GLY A 250 6.89 15.36 20.19
C GLY A 250 5.59 14.90 20.84
N ASP A 251 4.99 15.79 21.62
CA ASP A 251 3.69 15.54 22.23
C ASP A 251 2.58 15.50 21.16
N LYS A 252 1.64 14.57 21.36
CA LYS A 252 0.43 14.46 20.56
C LYS A 252 -0.48 15.65 20.92
N MET A 253 -0.82 16.50 19.94
CA MET A 253 -1.72 17.65 20.14
C MET A 253 -3.18 17.24 20.11
#